data_AF-A0A937GRK2-F1
#
_entry.id   AF-A0A937GRK2-F1
#
_cell.length_a   1.000
_cell.length_b   1.000
_cell.length_c   1.000
_cell.angle_alpha   90.00
_cell.angle_beta   90.00
_cell.angle_gamma   90.00
#
_symmetry.space_group_name_H-M   'P 1'
#
loop_
_entity.id
_entity.type
_entity.pdbx_description
1 polymer ?
#
loop_
_entity_poly.entity_id
_entity_poly.type
_entity_poly.pdbx_seq_one_letter_code
_entity_poly.pdbx_strand_id
1 'polypeptide(L)'
;MKTKYIYIILAALSFGSCQKSPITPYNLKAIEGQWILNNVVCYCQFEDYPFDTNQLWIFADQNLIWSKSSNELPLGISDNELPESIRVKEDLIVLSDQKKYRIEVLDDNQLALHYVDVPEIADDEISYYFTKGSTPLDCIDPLNPFLRIACTEEYQPVCGCDGLTYPNSCYATYQGGVTSFTEGACPL
;
A
#
# COMPACT_ATOMS: atom_id res chain seq x y z
N MET A 1 2.84 -76.16 12.11
CA MET A 1 1.98 -75.10 12.68
C MET A 1 2.69 -73.75 12.60
N LYS A 2 2.18 -72.87 11.74
CA LYS A 2 2.26 -71.38 11.72
C LYS A 2 3.64 -70.70 11.76
N THR A 3 4.14 -70.37 10.57
CA THR A 3 5.13 -69.30 10.31
C THR A 3 4.50 -67.94 10.64
N LYS A 4 5.10 -67.16 11.55
CA LYS A 4 4.66 -65.79 11.88
C LYS A 4 5.26 -64.81 10.87
N TYR A 5 4.42 -64.18 10.07
CA TYR A 5 4.80 -63.03 9.25
C TYR A 5 4.67 -61.76 10.11
N ILE A 6 5.79 -61.04 10.29
CA ILE A 6 5.83 -59.73 10.93
C ILE A 6 5.56 -58.71 9.83
N TYR A 7 4.41 -58.03 9.89
CA TYR A 7 4.08 -56.91 9.02
C TYR A 7 4.71 -55.64 9.59
N ILE A 8 5.72 -55.10 8.91
CA ILE A 8 6.27 -53.77 9.21
C ILE A 8 5.39 -52.75 8.48
N ILE A 9 4.57 -52.01 9.24
CA ILE A 9 3.80 -50.87 8.72
C ILE A 9 4.79 -49.71 8.54
N LEU A 10 5.18 -49.46 7.30
CA LEU A 10 5.92 -48.26 6.94
C LEU A 10 4.92 -47.08 6.98
N ALA A 11 4.90 -46.35 8.08
CA ALA A 11 4.17 -45.09 8.16
C ALA A 11 4.87 -44.09 7.23
N ALA A 12 4.29 -43.86 6.04
CA ALA A 12 4.68 -42.77 5.18
C ALA A 12 4.34 -41.47 5.89
N LEU A 13 5.35 -40.88 6.56
CA LEU A 13 5.33 -39.49 6.99
C LEU A 13 5.18 -38.66 5.72
N SER A 14 3.94 -38.27 5.42
CA SER A 14 3.67 -37.16 4.52
C SER A 14 4.27 -35.92 5.17
N PHE A 15 5.53 -35.64 4.80
CA PHE A 15 6.06 -34.30 4.91
C PHE A 15 5.12 -33.43 4.08
N GLY A 16 4.20 -32.75 4.74
CA GLY A 16 3.56 -31.55 4.21
C GLY A 16 4.67 -30.55 3.97
N SER A 17 5.35 -30.71 2.84
CA SER A 17 6.23 -29.69 2.30
C SER A 17 5.32 -28.50 2.04
N CYS A 18 5.40 -27.49 2.91
CA CYS A 18 4.92 -26.17 2.58
C CYS A 18 5.84 -25.64 1.50
N GLN A 19 5.62 -26.08 0.25
CA GLN A 19 6.16 -25.38 -0.89
C GLN A 19 5.41 -24.05 -0.92
N LYS A 20 5.99 -22.99 -0.33
CA LYS A 20 5.71 -21.65 -0.84
C LYS A 20 6.00 -21.76 -2.33
N SER A 21 4.95 -21.72 -3.14
CA SER A 21 5.04 -21.78 -4.59
C SER A 21 6.14 -20.81 -5.05
N PRO A 22 6.96 -21.18 -6.05
CA PRO A 22 7.93 -20.26 -6.61
C PRO A 22 7.19 -19.02 -7.07
N ILE A 23 7.56 -17.90 -6.46
CA ILE A 23 7.03 -16.56 -6.66
C ILE A 23 7.06 -16.28 -8.18
N THR A 24 5.89 -16.24 -8.80
CA THR A 24 5.70 -15.50 -10.06
C THR A 24 6.27 -14.10 -9.86
N PRO A 25 6.95 -13.46 -10.85
CA PRO A 25 7.37 -12.07 -10.69
C PRO A 25 6.14 -11.29 -10.22
N TYR A 26 6.21 -10.65 -9.05
CA TYR A 26 5.02 -10.10 -8.40
C TYR A 26 4.24 -9.28 -9.42
N ASN A 27 3.02 -9.71 -9.71
CA ASN A 27 2.13 -8.97 -10.57
C ASN A 27 1.64 -7.78 -9.75
N LEU A 28 2.01 -6.55 -10.12
CA LEU A 28 1.55 -5.33 -9.46
C LEU A 28 0.01 -5.29 -9.36
N LYS A 29 -0.69 -5.96 -10.28
CA LYS A 29 -2.15 -6.13 -10.26
C LYS A 29 -2.67 -6.85 -9.02
N ALA A 30 -1.89 -7.76 -8.44
CA ALA A 30 -2.27 -8.49 -7.22
C ALA A 30 -2.38 -7.57 -6.00
N ILE A 31 -1.67 -6.45 -6.00
CA ILE A 31 -1.68 -5.47 -4.90
C ILE A 31 -2.32 -4.14 -5.31
N GLU A 32 -2.99 -4.07 -6.46
CA GLU A 32 -3.68 -2.86 -6.94
C GLU A 32 -4.81 -2.43 -6.01
N GLY A 33 -4.99 -1.12 -5.85
CA GLY A 33 -6.09 -0.53 -5.09
C GLY A 33 -5.65 0.28 -3.88
N GLN A 34 -6.63 0.61 -3.04
CA GLN A 34 -6.45 1.35 -1.81
C GLN A 34 -5.97 0.44 -0.68
N TRP A 35 -5.07 0.97 0.15
CA TRP A 35 -4.52 0.35 1.33
C TRP A 35 -4.50 1.38 2.45
N ILE A 36 -5.11 1.08 3.59
CA ILE A 36 -5.17 1.96 4.76
C ILE A 36 -4.05 1.55 5.71
N LEU A 37 -3.24 2.51 6.13
CA LEU A 37 -2.15 2.24 7.05
C LEU A 37 -2.72 1.83 8.41
N ASN A 38 -2.26 0.69 8.90
CA ASN A 38 -2.68 0.13 10.18
C ASN A 38 -1.58 0.28 11.25
N ASN A 39 -0.31 0.15 10.86
CA ASN A 39 0.80 0.22 11.78
C ASN A 39 2.11 0.61 11.06
N VAL A 40 3.02 1.26 11.78
CA VAL A 40 4.41 1.46 11.34
C VAL A 40 5.32 0.94 12.44
N VAL A 41 6.18 -0.01 12.09
CA VAL A 41 7.23 -0.51 12.99
C VAL A 41 8.53 0.15 12.60
N CYS A 42 9.08 0.95 13.49
CA CYS A 42 10.40 1.54 13.36
C CYS A 42 11.02 1.79 14.73
N TYR A 43 12.33 2.02 14.80
CA TYR A 43 12.99 2.49 16.03
C TYR A 43 12.65 3.96 16.39
N CYS A 44 11.84 4.64 15.57
CA CYS A 44 11.32 5.97 15.84
C CYS A 44 10.06 5.87 16.72
N GLN A 45 10.05 6.50 17.89
CA GLN A 45 8.92 6.44 18.83
C GLN A 45 7.69 7.20 18.30
N PHE A 46 6.79 6.51 17.59
CA PHE A 46 5.48 7.05 17.17
C PHE A 46 4.38 6.57 18.12
N GLU A 47 4.27 7.14 19.33
CA GLU A 47 3.21 6.73 20.27
C GLU A 47 1.82 7.32 19.93
N ASP A 48 1.74 8.41 19.16
CA ASP A 48 0.48 9.15 18.88
C ASP A 48 0.23 9.45 17.38
N TYR A 49 0.71 8.62 16.45
CA TYR A 49 0.52 8.87 15.00
C TYR A 49 -0.86 8.39 14.50
N PRO A 50 -1.66 9.23 13.80
CA PRO A 50 -2.96 8.82 13.25
C PRO A 50 -2.76 7.97 11.99
N PHE A 51 -2.73 6.65 12.16
CA PHE A 51 -2.46 5.71 11.06
C PHE A 51 -3.64 5.62 10.07
N ASP A 52 -4.87 5.62 10.56
CA ASP A 52 -6.09 5.46 9.76
C ASP A 52 -6.36 6.60 8.76
N THR A 53 -5.74 7.76 8.96
CA THR A 53 -5.81 8.89 8.02
C THR A 53 -4.89 8.74 6.82
N ASN A 54 -3.98 7.76 6.83
CA ASN A 54 -2.97 7.56 5.82
C ASN A 54 -3.31 6.39 4.91
N GLN A 55 -3.28 6.65 3.61
CA GLN A 55 -3.67 5.72 2.57
C GLN A 55 -2.53 5.56 1.57
N LEU A 56 -2.38 4.35 1.05
CA LEU A 56 -1.51 4.04 -0.07
C LEU A 56 -2.36 3.53 -1.22
N TRP A 57 -2.18 4.11 -2.40
CA TRP A 57 -2.86 3.72 -3.62
C TRP A 57 -1.84 3.16 -4.60
N ILE A 58 -2.13 1.97 -5.13
CA ILE A 58 -1.29 1.32 -6.14
C ILE A 58 -2.10 1.19 -7.42
N PHE A 59 -1.59 1.78 -8.51
CA PHE A 59 -2.20 1.77 -9.83
C PHE A 59 -1.35 0.94 -10.78
N ALA A 60 -1.75 -0.31 -11.01
CA ALA A 60 -0.93 -1.26 -11.74
C ALA A 60 -0.76 -0.88 -13.21
N ASP A 61 -1.83 -0.43 -13.84
CA ASP A 61 -1.85 -0.14 -15.27
C ASP A 61 -0.99 1.10 -15.62
N GLN A 62 -0.89 2.06 -14.69
CA GLN A 62 -0.07 3.27 -14.82
C GLN A 62 1.34 3.11 -14.22
N ASN A 63 1.61 2.03 -13.48
CA ASN A 63 2.81 1.87 -12.65
C ASN A 63 3.03 3.07 -11.69
N LEU A 64 1.98 3.48 -11.00
CA LEU A 64 2.02 4.59 -10.04
C LEU A 64 1.73 4.09 -8.63
N ILE A 65 2.38 4.71 -7.66
CA ILE A 65 2.07 4.59 -6.23
C ILE A 65 1.77 5.97 -5.66
N TRP A 66 0.83 6.08 -4.73
CA TRP A 66 0.49 7.37 -4.14
C TRP A 66 0.11 7.22 -2.67
N SER A 67 0.95 7.75 -1.79
CA SER A 67 0.57 7.96 -0.39
C SER A 67 -0.21 9.25 -0.24
N LYS A 68 -1.40 9.14 0.36
CA LYS A 68 -2.33 10.24 0.63
C LYS A 68 -2.62 10.30 2.13
N SER A 69 -2.85 11.48 2.67
CA SER A 69 -3.20 11.67 4.08
C SER A 69 -4.24 12.78 4.24
N SER A 70 -5.10 12.70 5.26
CA SER A 70 -6.05 13.77 5.61
C SER A 70 -5.40 14.93 6.37
N ASN A 71 -4.17 14.74 6.85
CA ASN A 71 -3.42 15.68 7.68
C ASN A 71 -1.98 15.74 7.16
N GLU A 72 -1.38 16.92 7.07
CA GLU A 72 -0.10 17.25 6.40
C GLU A 72 1.16 16.45 6.81
N LEU A 73 1.04 15.35 7.56
CA LEU A 73 2.11 14.39 7.87
C LEU A 73 2.04 13.18 6.92
N PRO A 74 2.71 13.23 5.75
CA PRO A 74 2.87 12.11 4.83
C PRO A 74 3.35 10.83 5.51
N LEU A 75 3.02 9.70 4.89
CA LEU A 75 3.76 8.45 5.06
C LEU A 75 5.22 8.53 4.57
N GLY A 76 5.52 9.47 3.68
CA GLY A 76 6.86 9.65 3.12
C GLY A 76 7.28 8.57 2.11
N ILE A 77 6.33 7.70 1.70
CA ILE A 77 6.54 6.70 0.64
C ILE A 77 6.57 7.40 -0.72
N SER A 78 5.46 8.00 -1.16
CA SER A 78 5.50 8.99 -2.25
C SER A 78 5.56 10.40 -1.67
N ASP A 79 5.86 11.38 -2.51
CA ASP A 79 5.57 12.77 -2.17
C ASP A 79 4.05 12.91 -1.98
N ASN A 80 3.61 13.65 -0.97
CA ASN A 80 2.19 13.76 -0.60
C ASN A 80 1.37 14.52 -1.64
N GLU A 81 2.06 15.27 -2.51
CA GLU A 81 1.43 16.12 -3.51
C GLU A 81 1.22 15.41 -4.85
N LEU A 82 1.97 14.34 -5.13
CA LEU A 82 1.99 13.72 -6.45
C LEU A 82 2.13 12.19 -6.41
N PRO A 83 1.37 11.46 -7.26
CA PRO A 83 1.65 10.06 -7.53
C PRO A 83 3.07 9.88 -8.08
N GLU A 84 3.73 8.83 -7.62
CA GLU A 84 5.12 8.52 -7.89
C GLU A 84 5.24 7.30 -8.82
N SER A 85 6.14 7.37 -9.79
CA SER A 85 6.40 6.26 -10.70
C SER A 85 7.15 5.12 -10.01
N ILE A 86 6.67 3.90 -10.19
CA ILE A 86 7.30 2.70 -9.64
C ILE A 86 7.76 1.73 -10.70
N ARG A 87 8.81 0.97 -10.37
CA ARG A 87 9.23 -0.22 -11.10
C ARG A 87 9.22 -1.40 -10.15
N VAL A 88 8.69 -2.52 -10.60
CA VAL A 88 8.69 -3.77 -9.81
C VAL A 88 9.75 -4.70 -10.36
N LYS A 89 10.62 -5.22 -9.47
CA LYS A 89 11.57 -6.27 -9.79
C LYS A 89 11.51 -7.32 -8.68
N GLU A 90 11.03 -8.53 -9.03
CA GLU A 90 10.79 -9.59 -8.05
C GLU A 90 9.84 -9.10 -6.95
N ASP A 91 10.31 -8.98 -5.71
CA ASP A 91 9.56 -8.48 -4.56
C ASP A 91 9.93 -7.04 -4.17
N LEU A 92 10.65 -6.32 -5.02
CA LEU A 92 11.06 -4.93 -4.77
C LEU A 92 10.24 -3.94 -5.60
N ILE A 93 9.67 -2.94 -4.94
CA ILE A 93 9.23 -1.69 -5.55
C ILE A 93 10.40 -0.72 -5.51
N VAL A 94 10.70 -0.12 -6.65
CA VAL A 94 11.71 0.94 -6.79
C VAL A 94 11.00 2.20 -7.27
N LEU A 95 11.05 3.26 -6.46
CA LEU A 95 10.51 4.59 -6.78
C LEU A 95 11.49 5.36 -7.67
N SER A 96 11.04 6.46 -8.27
CA SER A 96 11.89 7.26 -9.17
C SER A 96 13.03 7.97 -8.42
N ASP A 97 12.80 8.34 -7.16
CA ASP A 97 13.79 8.89 -6.22
C ASP A 97 14.81 7.85 -5.70
N GLN A 98 14.76 6.61 -6.21
CA GLN A 98 15.60 5.48 -5.82
C GLN A 98 15.27 4.84 -4.47
N LYS A 99 14.24 5.28 -3.74
CA LYS A 99 13.75 4.55 -2.57
C LYS A 99 13.27 3.16 -3.00
N LYS A 100 13.52 2.19 -2.13
CA LYS A 100 13.18 0.79 -2.38
C LYS A 100 12.36 0.27 -1.23
N TYR A 101 11.35 -0.52 -1.56
CA TYR A 101 10.51 -1.22 -0.60
C TYR A 101 10.41 -2.68 -0.98
N ARG A 102 10.68 -3.58 -0.05
CA ARG A 102 10.33 -4.99 -0.20
C ARG A 102 8.84 -5.17 0.08
N ILE A 103 8.16 -5.87 -0.82
CA ILE A 103 6.74 -6.22 -0.72
C ILE A 103 6.63 -7.54 0.03
N GLU A 104 5.83 -7.54 1.10
CA GLU A 104 5.34 -8.76 1.72
C GLU A 104 3.81 -8.76 1.71
N VAL A 105 3.21 -9.71 0.98
CA VAL A 105 1.76 -9.97 1.05
C VAL A 105 1.52 -10.96 2.19
N LEU A 106 0.93 -10.48 3.28
CA LEU A 106 0.71 -11.28 4.48
C LEU A 106 -0.53 -12.18 4.32
N ASP A 107 -1.60 -11.63 3.75
CA ASP A 107 -2.82 -12.34 3.33
C ASP A 107 -3.57 -11.52 2.26
N ASP A 108 -4.80 -11.91 1.91
CA ASP A 108 -5.61 -11.25 0.87
C ASP A 108 -5.94 -9.77 1.19
N ASN A 109 -5.91 -9.39 2.47
CA ASN A 109 -6.27 -8.06 2.96
C ASN A 109 -5.13 -7.33 3.68
N GLN A 110 -3.94 -7.92 3.78
CA GLN A 110 -2.80 -7.34 4.48
C GLN A 110 -1.55 -7.28 3.60
N LEU A 111 -0.97 -6.08 3.54
CA LEU A 111 0.24 -5.77 2.79
C LEU A 111 1.24 -5.12 3.73
N ALA A 112 2.50 -5.55 3.67
CA ALA A 112 3.61 -4.85 4.30
C ALA A 112 4.61 -4.34 3.26
N LEU A 113 5.13 -3.15 3.51
CA LEU A 113 6.25 -2.55 2.77
C LEU A 113 7.40 -2.31 3.74
N HIS A 114 8.54 -2.94 3.46
CA HIS A 114 9.76 -2.79 4.27
C HIS A 114 10.72 -1.87 3.51
N TYR A 115 11.08 -0.74 4.11
CA TYR A 115 12.04 0.18 3.50
C TYR A 115 13.43 -0.47 3.44
N VAL A 116 14.10 -0.33 2.29
CA VAL A 116 15.43 -0.93 2.06
C VAL A 116 16.44 0.19 1.80
N ASP A 117 17.28 0.49 2.79
CA ASP A 117 18.33 1.52 2.71
C ASP A 117 19.68 0.94 2.23
N VAL A 118 20.12 -0.18 2.82
CA VAL A 118 21.37 -0.90 2.54
C VAL A 118 21.02 -2.36 2.24
N PRO A 119 20.98 -2.78 0.96
CA PRO A 119 20.56 -4.13 0.58
C PRO A 119 21.36 -5.30 1.20
N GLU A 120 22.54 -5.01 1.73
CA GLU A 120 23.48 -5.98 2.33
C GLU A 120 23.33 -6.09 3.85
N ILE A 121 22.52 -5.23 4.47
CA ILE A 121 22.26 -5.20 5.91
C ILE A 121 20.73 -5.35 6.08
N ALA A 122 20.28 -6.41 6.76
CA ALA A 122 18.86 -6.61 7.08
C ALA A 122 18.46 -5.71 8.27
N ASP A 123 18.56 -4.41 8.04
CA ASP A 123 18.08 -3.36 8.91
C ASP A 123 16.86 -2.73 8.22
N ASP A 124 15.71 -3.41 8.33
CA ASP A 124 14.43 -2.81 7.93
C ASP A 124 14.06 -1.75 8.99
N GLU A 125 14.74 -0.60 8.97
CA GLU A 125 14.56 0.49 9.95
C GLU A 125 13.08 0.89 10.08
N ILE A 126 12.31 0.75 8.99
CA ILE A 126 10.90 1.11 8.91
C ILE A 126 10.12 0.07 8.09
N SER A 127 9.07 -0.48 8.70
CA SER A 127 8.09 -1.36 8.06
C SER A 127 6.69 -0.77 8.19
N TYR A 128 6.00 -0.61 7.06
CA TYR A 128 4.63 -0.12 6.99
C TYR A 128 3.69 -1.30 6.79
N TYR A 129 2.65 -1.39 7.62
CA TYR A 129 1.65 -2.45 7.55
C TYR A 129 0.30 -1.82 7.19
N PHE A 130 -0.33 -2.36 6.15
CA PHE A 130 -1.57 -1.85 5.62
C PHE A 130 -2.67 -2.91 5.65
N THR A 131 -3.90 -2.44 5.80
CA THR A 131 -5.12 -3.21 5.57
C THR A 131 -5.76 -2.77 4.26
N LYS A 132 -6.36 -3.68 3.50
CA LYS A 132 -7.03 -3.36 2.25
C LYS A 132 -8.16 -2.35 2.47
N GLY A 133 -8.12 -1.26 1.71
CA GLY A 133 -9.19 -0.28 1.67
C GLY A 133 -10.40 -0.77 0.87
N SER A 134 -11.56 -0.21 1.15
CA SER A 134 -12.82 -0.59 0.48
C SER A 134 -13.19 0.34 -0.68
N THR A 135 -12.48 1.47 -0.83
CA THR A 135 -12.79 2.43 -1.89
C THR A 135 -12.43 1.85 -3.26
N PRO A 136 -13.34 1.91 -4.24
CA PRO A 136 -13.07 1.52 -5.63
C PRO A 136 -11.89 2.26 -6.25
N LEU A 137 -11.16 1.59 -7.16
CA LEU A 137 -9.98 2.15 -7.82
C LEU A 137 -10.31 3.41 -8.65
N ASP A 138 -11.50 3.48 -9.24
CA ASP A 138 -11.98 4.60 -10.05
C ASP A 138 -12.37 5.84 -9.23
N CYS A 139 -12.29 5.77 -7.91
CA CYS A 139 -12.39 6.94 -7.05
C CYS A 139 -11.23 7.92 -7.27
N ILE A 140 -10.05 7.42 -7.63
CA ILE A 140 -8.86 8.23 -7.85
C ILE A 140 -8.43 8.14 -9.31
N ASP A 141 -8.37 9.29 -9.97
CA ASP A 141 -7.60 9.48 -11.20
C ASP A 141 -6.17 9.92 -10.81
N PRO A 142 -5.17 9.02 -10.92
CA PRO A 142 -3.80 9.34 -10.56
C PRO A 142 -3.13 10.30 -11.55
N LEU A 143 -3.77 10.66 -12.66
CA LEU A 143 -3.16 11.54 -13.66
C LEU A 143 -3.53 13.01 -13.49
N ASN A 144 -4.61 13.31 -12.76
CA ASN A 144 -5.07 14.67 -12.52
C ASN A 144 -4.00 15.59 -11.89
N PRO A 145 -3.19 15.16 -10.90
CA PRO A 145 -2.12 15.99 -10.34
C PRO A 145 -1.07 16.44 -11.35
N PHE A 146 -0.84 15.67 -12.43
CA PHE A 146 0.10 16.07 -13.48
C PHE A 146 -0.43 17.19 -14.39
N LEU A 147 -1.72 17.52 -14.33
CA LEU A 147 -2.30 18.64 -15.07
C LEU A 147 -1.89 20.01 -14.50
N ARG A 148 -1.41 20.06 -13.25
CA ARG A 148 -0.92 21.28 -12.57
C ARG A 148 -1.91 22.44 -12.65
N ILE A 149 -3.19 22.15 -12.46
CA ILE A 149 -4.24 23.17 -12.44
C ILE A 149 -4.09 24.01 -11.17
N ALA A 150 -4.06 25.33 -11.35
CA ALA A 150 -4.06 26.27 -10.24
C ALA A 150 -5.46 26.35 -9.64
N CYS A 151 -5.56 26.15 -8.32
CA CYS A 151 -6.79 26.26 -7.56
C CYS A 151 -6.83 27.59 -6.79
N THR A 152 -8.04 28.07 -6.52
CA THR A 152 -8.27 29.19 -5.62
C THR A 152 -8.07 28.75 -4.18
N GLU A 153 -7.52 29.62 -3.33
CA GLU A 153 -7.32 29.36 -1.89
C GLU A 153 -8.61 29.51 -1.06
N GLU A 154 -9.79 29.39 -1.69
CA GLU A 154 -11.05 29.47 -0.97
C GLU A 154 -11.30 28.19 -0.17
N TYR A 155 -11.74 28.35 1.07
CA TYR A 155 -12.07 27.22 1.92
C TYR A 155 -13.57 26.91 1.81
N GLN A 156 -13.89 25.92 0.99
CA GLN A 156 -15.23 25.35 0.77
C GLN A 156 -15.11 23.83 0.77
N PRO A 157 -14.95 23.20 1.94
CA PRO A 157 -14.43 21.84 2.03
C PRO A 157 -15.37 20.83 1.37
N VAL A 158 -14.76 19.80 0.81
CA VAL A 158 -15.47 18.66 0.22
C VAL A 158 -14.89 17.36 0.77
N CYS A 159 -15.74 16.34 0.89
CA CYS A 159 -15.35 14.99 1.28
C CYS A 159 -15.21 14.14 0.03
N GLY A 160 -13.99 13.71 -0.28
CA GLY A 160 -13.74 12.86 -1.43
C GLY A 160 -14.26 11.43 -1.24
N CYS A 161 -14.47 10.71 -2.34
CA CYS A 161 -14.82 9.28 -2.29
C CYS A 161 -13.72 8.41 -1.64
N ASP A 162 -12.52 8.95 -1.48
CA ASP A 162 -11.40 8.36 -0.76
C ASP A 162 -11.50 8.56 0.76
N GLY A 163 -12.50 9.30 1.23
CA GLY A 163 -12.71 9.60 2.64
C GLY A 163 -11.78 10.70 3.17
N LEU A 164 -11.08 11.43 2.30
CA LEU A 164 -10.24 12.57 2.68
C LEU A 164 -10.98 13.90 2.50
N THR A 165 -10.75 14.82 3.42
CA THR A 165 -11.26 16.20 3.30
C THR A 165 -10.30 17.03 2.46
N TYR A 166 -10.84 17.74 1.48
CA TYR A 166 -10.08 18.68 0.65
C TYR A 166 -10.56 20.12 0.89
N PRO A 167 -9.66 21.13 0.78
CA PRO A 167 -10.02 22.54 1.02
C PRO A 167 -11.15 23.06 0.13
N ASN A 168 -11.19 22.60 -1.12
CA ASN A 168 -12.30 22.82 -2.06
C ASN A 168 -12.31 21.75 -3.18
N SER A 169 -13.32 21.83 -4.03
CA SER A 169 -13.53 20.91 -5.16
C SER A 169 -12.41 20.91 -6.19
N CYS A 170 -11.72 22.05 -6.38
CA CYS A 170 -10.57 22.12 -7.26
C CYS A 170 -9.39 21.31 -6.70
N TYR A 171 -9.05 21.50 -5.42
CA TYR A 171 -8.01 20.70 -4.77
C TYR A 171 -8.38 19.21 -4.78
N ALA A 172 -9.63 18.85 -4.48
CA ALA A 172 -10.09 17.46 -4.52
C ALA A 172 -9.84 16.80 -5.88
N THR A 173 -10.26 17.48 -6.96
CA THR A 173 -10.18 16.94 -8.32
C THR A 173 -8.74 16.92 -8.84
N TYR A 174 -8.05 18.06 -8.79
CA TYR A 174 -6.80 18.24 -9.51
C TYR A 174 -5.55 17.96 -8.70
N GLN A 175 -5.59 18.06 -7.38
CA GLN A 175 -4.45 17.70 -6.53
C GLN A 175 -4.71 16.37 -5.80
N GLY A 176 -5.95 16.14 -5.37
CA GLY A 176 -6.40 14.90 -4.76
C GLY A 176 -6.70 13.78 -5.76
N GLY A 177 -6.89 14.09 -7.05
CA GLY A 177 -7.25 13.10 -8.06
C GLY A 177 -8.64 12.49 -7.84
N VAL A 178 -9.43 13.00 -6.91
CA VAL A 178 -10.72 12.44 -6.55
C VAL A 178 -11.73 12.67 -7.68
N THR A 179 -12.43 11.60 -8.08
CA THR A 179 -13.41 11.63 -9.18
C THR A 179 -14.82 11.99 -8.73
N SER A 180 -15.12 11.90 -7.43
CA SER A 180 -16.40 12.32 -6.86
C SER A 180 -16.28 12.73 -5.38
N PHE A 181 -17.07 13.71 -4.97
CA PHE A 181 -17.05 14.24 -3.61
C PHE A 181 -18.43 14.76 -3.18
N THR A 182 -18.65 14.88 -1.88
CA THR A 182 -19.82 15.56 -1.29
C THR A 182 -19.42 16.90 -0.67
N GLU A 183 -20.36 17.84 -0.60
CA GLU A 183 -20.15 19.10 0.11
C GLU A 183 -19.91 18.87 1.61
N GLY A 184 -19.00 19.66 2.19
CA GLY A 184 -18.59 19.57 3.60
C GLY A 184 -17.38 18.65 3.81
N ALA A 185 -16.73 18.80 4.96
CA ALA A 185 -15.63 17.91 5.36
C ALA A 185 -16.12 16.48 5.60
N CYS A 186 -15.22 15.50 5.48
CA CYS A 186 -15.53 14.13 5.84
C CYS A 186 -15.84 14.00 7.34
N PRO A 187 -16.70 13.04 7.73
CA PRO A 187 -16.90 12.72 9.14
C PRO A 187 -15.58 12.32 9.81
N LEU A 188 -15.40 12.77 11.06
CA LEU A 188 -14.34 12.31 11.96
C LEU A 188 -14.76 11.04 12.71
#